data_AF-A0A2M7RWK0-F1
#
_entry.id   AF-A0A2M7RWK0-F1
#
_cell.length_a   1.000
_cell.length_b   1.000
_cell.length_c   1.000
_cell.angle_alpha   90.00
_cell.angle_beta   90.00
_cell.angle_gamma   90.00
#
_symmetry.space_group_name_H-M   'P 1'
#
loop_
_entity.id
_entity.type
_entity.pdbx_description
1 polymer ?
#
loop_
_entity_poly.entity_id
_entity_poly.type
_entity_poly.pdbx_seq_one_letter_code
_entity_poly.pdbx_strand_id
1 'polypeptide(L)'
;AMFEVAKPITTIGIGVDAIPEKIRNSNILTGNELGLLGSVEELPSSEEVAAYHYDGTNSHQDAHVLLQQGRVIDAWKVLLK
;
A
#
# COMPACT_ATOMS: atom_id res chain seq x y z
N ALA A 1 8.01 -27.11 -30.14
CA ALA A 1 8.71 -26.29 -29.13
C ALA A 1 7.76 -25.20 -28.68
N MET A 2 7.23 -25.30 -27.46
CA MET A 2 6.39 -24.25 -26.89
C MET A 2 7.33 -23.19 -26.33
N PHE A 3 7.60 -22.15 -27.13
CA PHE A 3 8.28 -20.96 -26.66
C PHE A 3 7.27 -20.14 -25.86
N GLU A 4 7.25 -20.36 -24.54
CA GLU A 4 6.52 -19.54 -23.60
C GLU A 4 7.24 -18.19 -23.49
N VAL A 5 6.79 -17.23 -24.30
CA VAL A 5 7.27 -15.84 -24.20
C VAL A 5 6.75 -15.31 -22.86
N ALA A 6 7.62 -15.28 -21.84
CA ALA A 6 7.34 -14.60 -20.59
C ALA A 6 6.96 -13.16 -20.93
N LYS A 7 5.71 -12.78 -20.63
CA LYS A 7 5.22 -11.42 -20.86
C LYS A 7 6.19 -10.43 -20.19
N PRO A 8 6.47 -9.27 -20.81
CA PRO A 8 7.21 -8.23 -20.12
C PRO A 8 6.47 -8.00 -18.79
N ILE A 9 7.16 -8.20 -17.67
CA ILE A 9 6.62 -7.89 -16.35
C ILE A 9 6.53 -6.37 -16.33
N THR A 10 5.44 -5.84 -16.87
CA THR A 10 5.05 -4.47 -16.67
C THR A 10 4.60 -4.44 -15.22
N THR A 11 5.54 -4.23 -14.31
CA THR A 11 5.22 -3.81 -12.96
C THR A 11 4.59 -2.43 -13.12
N ILE A 12 3.28 -2.43 -13.30
CA ILE A 12 2.45 -1.26 -13.15
C ILE A 12 2.11 -1.32 -11.66
N GLY A 13 2.67 -0.40 -10.87
CA GLY A 13 2.23 -0.25 -9.50
C GLY A 13 0.71 -0.14 -9.46
N ILE A 14 0.08 -0.55 -8.36
CA ILE A 14 -1.38 -0.61 -8.24
C ILE A 14 -2.09 0.72 -8.56
N GLY A 15 -1.35 1.83 -8.48
CA GLY A 15 -1.81 3.18 -8.75
C GLY A 15 -2.63 3.73 -7.59
N VAL A 16 -2.77 5.06 -7.54
CA VAL A 16 -3.60 5.72 -6.53
C VAL A 16 -5.10 5.39 -6.68
N ASP A 17 -5.49 4.81 -7.81
CA ASP A 17 -6.87 4.45 -8.12
C ASP A 17 -7.32 3.20 -7.34
N ALA A 18 -6.40 2.27 -7.07
CA ALA A 18 -6.65 1.10 -6.21
C ALA A 18 -6.79 1.47 -4.73
N ILE A 19 -6.43 2.70 -4.34
CA ILE A 19 -6.53 3.16 -2.96
C ILE A 19 -7.99 3.47 -2.61
N PRO A 20 -8.55 2.88 -1.55
CA PRO A 20 -9.92 3.13 -1.15
C PRO A 20 -10.13 4.60 -0.77
N GLU A 21 -11.30 5.13 -1.10
CA GLU A 21 -11.67 6.53 -0.91
C GLU A 21 -11.51 7.02 0.54
N LYS A 22 -11.67 6.14 1.54
CA LYS A 22 -11.44 6.45 2.96
C LYS A 22 -10.00 6.89 3.26
N ILE A 23 -9.03 6.30 2.54
CA ILE A 23 -7.61 6.61 2.67
C ILE A 23 -7.29 7.82 1.80
N ARG A 24 -7.85 7.86 0.58
CA ARG A 24 -7.66 8.96 -0.38
C ARG A 24 -8.21 10.30 0.12
N ASN A 25 -9.33 10.27 0.85
CA ASN A 25 -9.94 11.44 1.49
C ASN A 25 -9.49 11.62 2.95
N SER A 26 -8.44 10.91 3.38
CA SER A 26 -7.92 11.10 4.73
C SER A 26 -7.29 12.49 4.86
N ASN A 27 -7.57 13.18 5.97
CA ASN A 27 -7.00 14.51 6.24
C ASN A 27 -5.55 14.45 6.75
N ILE A 28 -5.00 13.24 6.90
CA ILE A 28 -3.64 13.01 7.42
C ILE A 28 -2.65 12.68 6.29
N LEU A 29 -3.06 11.86 5.32
CA LEU A 29 -2.19 11.45 4.22
C LEU A 29 -2.17 12.52 3.13
N THR A 30 -0.98 12.95 2.71
CA THR A 30 -0.83 13.91 1.61
C THR A 30 -0.87 13.24 0.24
N GLY A 31 -1.03 14.03 -0.83
CA GLY A 31 -1.01 13.52 -2.20
C GLY A 31 0.27 12.74 -2.56
N ASN A 32 1.42 13.09 -1.97
CA ASN A 32 2.67 12.37 -2.19
C ASN A 32 2.64 10.97 -1.54
N GLU A 33 2.04 10.86 -0.36
CA GLU A 33 1.87 9.60 0.36
C GLU A 33 0.91 8.66 -0.36
N LEU A 34 -0.17 9.20 -0.93
CA LEU A 34 -1.06 8.45 -1.82
C LEU A 34 -0.28 7.95 -3.04
N GLY A 35 0.58 8.78 -3.62
CA GLY A 35 1.49 8.39 -4.70
C GLY A 35 2.42 7.23 -4.31
N LEU A 36 3.04 7.30 -3.13
CA LEU A 36 3.87 6.20 -2.61
C LEU A 36 3.06 4.91 -2.43
N LEU A 37 1.88 5.00 -1.82
CA LEU A 37 0.98 3.86 -1.63
C LEU A 37 0.59 3.22 -2.95
N GLY A 38 0.34 4.02 -3.99
CA GLY A 38 0.04 3.55 -5.34
C GLY A 38 1.26 3.03 -6.13
N SER A 39 2.48 3.32 -5.67
CA SER A 39 3.71 2.87 -6.31
C SER A 39 4.07 1.42 -5.97
N VAL A 40 3.35 0.76 -5.05
CA VAL A 40 3.62 -0.64 -4.72
C VAL A 40 3.18 -1.55 -5.86
N GLU A 41 3.98 -2.59 -6.12
CA GLU A 41 3.69 -3.59 -7.14
C GLU A 41 2.57 -4.53 -6.69
N GLU A 42 2.57 -4.88 -5.41
CA GLU A 42 1.60 -5.77 -4.78
C GLU A 42 1.12 -5.21 -3.44
N LEU A 43 -0.16 -5.46 -3.15
CA LEU A 43 -0.73 -5.18 -1.82
C LEU A 43 -0.35 -6.31 -0.86
N PRO A 44 -0.15 -6.01 0.43
CA PRO A 44 0.09 -7.06 1.42
C PRO A 44 -1.10 -8.03 1.44
N SER A 45 -0.78 -9.32 1.52
CA SER A 45 -1.79 -10.37 1.58
C SER A 45 -2.58 -10.30 2.89
N SER A 46 -3.84 -10.74 2.88
CA SER A 46 -4.71 -10.72 4.07
C SER A 46 -4.08 -11.43 5.28
N GLU A 47 -3.29 -12.48 5.06
CA GLU A 47 -2.54 -13.17 6.11
C GLU A 47 -1.47 -12.27 6.74
N GLU A 48 -0.74 -11.49 5.94
CA GLU A 48 0.26 -10.56 6.45
C GLU A 48 -0.40 -9.39 7.19
N VAL A 49 -1.52 -8.87 6.67
CA VAL A 49 -2.31 -7.83 7.35
C VAL A 49 -2.85 -8.36 8.67
N ALA A 50 -3.36 -9.59 8.71
CA ALA A 50 -3.85 -10.24 9.91
C ALA A 50 -2.73 -10.50 10.93
N ALA A 51 -1.56 -10.96 10.47
CA ALA A 51 -0.38 -11.20 11.30
C ALA A 51 0.26 -9.90 11.80
N TYR A 52 0.07 -8.78 11.10
CA TYR A 52 0.64 -7.49 11.49
C TYR A 52 -0.04 -6.96 12.75
N HIS A 53 0.67 -6.94 13.87
CA HIS A 53 0.11 -6.44 15.12
C HIS A 53 0.03 -4.91 15.10
N TYR A 54 -1.18 -4.37 14.96
CA TYR A 54 -1.46 -2.95 15.03
C TYR A 54 -2.51 -2.72 16.13
N ASP A 55 -2.10 -2.03 17.19
CA ASP A 55 -2.93 -1.70 18.37
C ASP A 55 -3.24 -0.18 18.43
N GLY A 56 -2.85 0.56 17.40
CA GLY A 56 -3.00 2.01 17.36
C GLY A 56 -4.44 2.46 17.09
N THR A 57 -4.80 3.63 17.61
CA THR A 57 -6.13 4.21 17.40
C THR A 57 -6.26 4.93 16.05
N ASN A 58 -5.14 5.35 15.44
CA ASN A 58 -5.13 6.21 14.24
C ASN A 58 -4.30 5.61 13.11
N SER A 59 -4.90 4.68 12.35
CA SER A 59 -4.20 3.94 11.29
C SER A 59 -3.58 4.86 10.22
N HIS A 60 -4.23 5.99 9.95
CA HIS A 60 -3.75 6.99 9.01
C HIS A 60 -2.47 7.70 9.47
N GLN A 61 -2.30 7.88 10.78
CA GLN A 61 -1.18 8.63 11.37
C GLN A 61 0.07 7.77 11.50
N ASP A 62 -0.10 6.52 11.90
CA ASP A 62 0.97 5.52 11.82
C ASP A 62 1.39 5.28 10.37
N ALA A 63 0.43 5.17 9.44
CA ALA A 63 0.73 5.06 8.01
C ALA A 63 1.53 6.26 7.49
N HIS A 64 1.18 7.49 7.90
CA HIS A 64 1.97 8.69 7.55
C HIS A 64 3.43 8.55 7.99
N VAL A 65 3.67 8.15 9.25
CA VAL A 65 5.03 7.95 9.78
C VAL A 65 5.76 6.84 9.03
N LEU A 66 5.10 5.73 8.72
CA LEU A 66 5.67 4.62 7.97
C LEU A 66 6.06 5.02 6.54
N LEU A 67 5.24 5.83 5.87
CA LEU A 67 5.53 6.36 4.54
C LEU A 67 6.73 7.32 4.54
N GLN A 68 6.87 8.15 5.58
CA GLN A 68 8.07 8.99 5.77
C GLN A 68 9.34 8.15 5.96
N GLN A 69 9.21 6.94 6.50
CA GLN A 69 10.31 5.96 6.64
C GLN A 69 10.55 5.14 5.36
N GLY A 70 9.78 5.36 4.29
CA GLY A 70 9.83 4.57 3.06
C GLY A 70 9.19 3.17 3.19
N ARG A 71 8.47 2.90 4.29
CA ARG A 71 7.84 1.61 4.58
C ARG A 71 6.40 1.57 4.07
N VAL A 72 6.25 1.51 2.76
CA VAL A 72 4.93 1.57 2.11
C VAL A 72 4.07 0.34 2.39
N ILE A 73 4.68 -0.85 2.42
CA ILE A 73 3.97 -2.11 2.69
C ILE A 73 3.43 -2.15 4.13
N ASP A 74 4.21 -1.67 5.11
CA ASP A 74 3.74 -1.58 6.49
C ASP A 74 2.60 -0.58 6.64
N ALA A 75 2.69 0.57 5.96
CA ALA A 75 1.60 1.54 5.94
C ALA A 75 0.30 0.91 5.41
N TRP A 76 0.39 0.11 4.34
CA TRP A 76 -0.74 -0.67 3.83
C TRP A 76 -1.29 -1.68 4.85
N LYS A 77 -0.42 -2.41 5.56
CA LYS A 77 -0.84 -3.37 6.60
C LYS A 77 -1.61 -2.68 7.73
N VAL A 78 -1.19 -1.49 8.13
CA VAL A 78 -1.87 -0.67 9.13
C VAL A 78 -3.23 -0.15 8.62
N LEU A 79 -3.29 0.31 7.37
CA LEU A 79 -4.50 0.89 6.78
C LEU A 79 -5.58 -0.13 6.39
N LEU A 80 -5.19 -1.39 6.17
CA LEU A 80 -6.08 -2.50 5.82
C LEU A 80 -6.55 -3.33 7.03
N LYS A 81 -5.98 -3.06 8.21
CA LYS A 81 -6.45 -3.61 9.48
C LYS A 81 -7.86 -3.08 9.80
#